data_AF-A0A7X9F3F4-F1
#
_entry.id   AF-A0A7X9F3F4-F1
#
_cell.length_a   1.000
_cell.length_b   1.000
_cell.length_c   1.000
_cell.angle_alpha   90.00
_cell.angle_beta   90.00
_cell.angle_gamma   90.00
#
_symmetry.space_group_name_H-M   'P 1'
#
loop_
_entity.id
_entity.type
_entity.pdbx_description
1 polymer ?
#
loop_
_entity_poly.entity_id
_entity_poly.type
_entity_poly.pdbx_seq_one_letter_code
_entity_poly.pdbx_strand_id
1 'polypeptide(L)'
;GSLMLNMRDDRNRAEKGATNGRAVSVTCDMGKTWTTHPSSNSALPEPNCMASLISADLGLNGEKKHVLFFSNPDNKSSRTNMTIKASLDEGLTWPEEYQIEIYEPESFGYSCLTMIDDQTIGILYEGTGELYFQKIAIADILNLSKK
;
A
#
# COMPACT_ATOMS: atom_id res chain seq x y z
N GLY A 1 21.92 1.50 2.87
CA GLY A 1 20.48 1.22 2.77
C GLY A 1 19.81 2.31 1.95
N SER A 2 18.59 2.08 1.49
CA SER A 2 17.75 3.07 0.81
C SER A 2 16.49 3.34 1.63
N LEU A 3 15.89 4.51 1.44
CA LEU A 3 14.56 4.84 1.95
C LEU A 3 13.64 5.09 0.76
N MET A 4 12.50 4.40 0.72
CA MET A 4 11.40 4.72 -0.17
C MET A 4 10.41 5.61 0.56
N LEU A 5 10.07 6.75 -0.03
CA LEU A 5 9.04 7.65 0.46
C LEU A 5 7.83 7.60 -0.48
N ASN A 6 6.69 7.17 0.05
CA ASN A 6 5.40 7.13 -0.64
C ASN A 6 4.51 8.27 -0.11
N MET A 7 4.08 9.16 -1.00
CA MET A 7 3.55 10.47 -0.64
C MET A 7 2.16 10.68 -1.23
N ARG A 8 1.31 11.33 -0.44
CA ARG A 8 0.07 11.93 -0.91
C ARG A 8 0.44 13.06 -1.86
N ASP A 9 -0.26 13.14 -2.98
CA ASP A 9 0.01 14.14 -4.01
C ASP A 9 -1.22 15.02 -4.25
N ASP A 10 -1.07 16.33 -4.04
CA ASP A 10 -2.17 17.28 -4.23
C ASP A 10 -2.60 17.46 -5.69
N ARG A 11 -1.77 17.04 -6.66
CA ARG A 11 -2.17 16.95 -8.07
C ARG A 11 -3.39 16.04 -8.25
N ASN A 12 -3.48 14.98 -7.45
CA ASN A 12 -4.60 14.03 -7.49
C ASN A 12 -5.94 14.63 -7.05
N ARG A 13 -6.01 15.89 -6.59
CA ARG A 13 -7.29 16.60 -6.41
C ARG A 13 -8.00 16.82 -7.76
N ALA A 14 -7.23 17.10 -8.80
CA ALA A 14 -7.73 17.31 -10.16
C ALA A 14 -7.43 16.12 -11.09
N GLU A 15 -6.25 15.49 -10.95
CA GLU A 15 -5.82 14.38 -11.79
C GLU A 15 -6.54 13.08 -11.41
N LYS A 16 -7.45 12.61 -12.27
CA LYS A 16 -8.21 11.34 -12.11
C LYS A 16 -7.93 10.33 -13.22
N GLY A 17 -7.00 10.66 -14.12
CA GLY A 17 -6.66 9.88 -15.31
C GLY A 17 -5.57 8.82 -15.08
N ALA A 18 -4.77 8.58 -16.11
CA ALA A 18 -3.68 7.60 -16.11
C ALA A 18 -2.50 7.98 -15.20
N THR A 19 -2.36 9.26 -14.90
CA THR A 19 -1.30 9.84 -14.04
C THR A 19 -1.72 10.01 -12.58
N ASN A 20 -2.94 9.56 -12.23
CA ASN A 20 -3.36 9.55 -10.84
C ASN A 20 -2.59 8.46 -10.09
N GLY A 21 -2.00 8.86 -8.96
CA GLY A 21 -1.45 7.93 -8.00
C GLY A 21 -0.45 8.56 -7.05
N ARG A 22 -0.02 7.79 -6.05
CA ARG A 22 0.97 8.18 -5.05
C ARG A 22 2.26 8.67 -5.73
N ALA A 23 2.82 9.77 -5.24
CA ALA A 23 4.17 10.15 -5.62
C ALA A 23 5.16 9.26 -4.84
N VAL A 24 6.16 8.71 -5.53
CA VAL A 24 7.13 7.79 -4.92
C VAL A 24 8.55 8.20 -5.29
N SER A 25 9.43 8.29 -4.29
CA SER A 25 10.83 8.64 -4.48
C SER A 25 11.72 7.83 -3.54
N VAL A 26 12.96 7.61 -3.97
CA VAL A 26 13.95 6.84 -3.21
C VAL A 26 15.17 7.71 -2.94
N THR A 27 15.75 7.58 -1.76
CA THR A 27 17.02 8.19 -1.38
C THR A 27 17.99 7.15 -0.82
N CYS A 28 19.27 7.34 -1.10
CA CYS A 28 20.37 6.52 -0.54
C CYS A 28 21.27 7.33 0.41
N ASP A 29 20.92 8.59 0.69
CA ASP A 29 21.75 9.53 1.45
C ASP A 29 20.96 10.29 2.54
N MET A 30 19.89 9.65 3.05
CA MET A 30 19.00 10.19 4.08
C MET A 30 18.29 11.48 3.65
N GLY A 31 17.94 11.57 2.37
CA GLY A 31 17.10 12.62 1.82
C GLY A 31 17.85 13.87 1.36
N LYS A 32 19.18 13.82 1.21
CA LYS A 32 19.94 14.90 0.58
C LYS A 32 19.65 14.94 -0.93
N THR A 33 19.56 13.78 -1.55
CA THR A 33 19.14 13.61 -2.95
C THR A 33 18.05 12.56 -3.06
N TRP A 34 17.17 12.75 -4.05
CA TRP A 34 16.02 11.89 -4.30
C TRP A 34 15.97 11.52 -5.78
N THR A 35 15.66 10.26 -6.04
CA THR A 35 15.39 9.73 -7.38
C THR A 35 13.93 9.33 -7.45
N THR A 36 13.20 9.83 -8.45
CA THR A 36 11.81 9.41 -8.70
C THR A 36 11.75 7.91 -8.96
N HIS A 37 10.86 7.21 -8.27
CA HIS A 37 10.67 5.78 -8.48
C HIS A 37 9.78 5.53 -9.72
N PRO A 38 10.01 4.48 -10.52
CA PRO A 38 9.21 4.20 -11.73
C PRO A 38 7.71 4.06 -11.49
N SER A 39 7.29 3.68 -10.28
CA SER A 39 5.87 3.53 -9.91
C SER A 39 5.17 4.85 -9.56
N SER A 40 5.91 5.95 -9.44
CA SER A 40 5.39 7.26 -9.06
C SER A 40 4.29 7.74 -10.02
N ASN A 41 3.20 8.27 -9.46
CA ASN A 41 2.09 8.87 -10.19
C ASN A 41 1.44 7.94 -11.24
N SER A 42 1.37 6.63 -10.96
CA SER A 42 0.60 5.70 -11.81
C SER A 42 0.20 4.39 -11.11
N ALA A 43 1.14 3.73 -10.42
CA ALA A 43 0.94 2.35 -9.97
C ALA A 43 -0.01 2.19 -8.77
N LEU A 44 -0.15 3.25 -7.96
CA LEU A 44 -0.94 3.25 -6.72
C LEU A 44 -1.96 4.39 -6.77
N PRO A 45 -3.17 4.17 -7.31
CA PRO A 45 -4.23 5.18 -7.39
C PRO A 45 -4.60 5.74 -6.02
N GLU A 46 -5.04 6.99 -5.96
CA GLU A 46 -5.55 7.58 -4.72
C GLU A 46 -6.55 8.73 -4.93
N PRO A 47 -7.41 9.02 -3.92
CA PRO A 47 -8.32 10.16 -3.93
C PRO A 47 -7.72 11.38 -3.23
N ASN A 48 -6.39 11.53 -3.23
CA ASN A 48 -5.64 12.50 -2.42
C ASN A 48 -5.89 12.28 -0.90
N CYS A 49 -5.49 11.10 -0.40
CA CYS A 49 -5.70 10.66 0.99
C CYS A 49 -4.38 10.27 1.67
N MET A 50 -4.41 9.89 2.95
CA MET A 50 -3.29 9.19 3.58
C MET A 50 -3.21 7.75 3.04
N ALA A 51 -2.01 7.19 3.03
CA ALA A 51 -1.77 5.79 2.77
C ALA A 51 -0.64 5.27 3.65
N SER A 52 -0.69 3.99 4.01
CA SER A 52 0.38 3.31 4.74
C SER A 52 1.27 2.54 3.78
N LEU A 53 2.57 2.50 4.07
CA LEU A 53 3.54 1.63 3.40
C LEU A 53 4.50 1.08 4.46
N ILE A 54 4.66 -0.24 4.50
CA ILE A 54 5.65 -0.92 5.34
C ILE A 54 6.41 -1.95 4.50
N SER A 55 7.61 -2.31 4.95
CA SER A 55 8.36 -3.43 4.40
C SER A 55 8.56 -4.52 5.44
N ALA A 56 8.59 -5.77 4.99
CA ALA A 56 8.85 -6.93 5.82
C ALA A 56 9.68 -7.96 5.06
N ASP A 57 10.60 -8.60 5.77
CA ASP A 57 11.37 -9.72 5.26
C ASP A 57 10.69 -11.02 5.67
N LEU A 58 10.14 -11.76 4.72
CA LEU A 58 9.32 -12.96 4.97
C LEU A 58 9.94 -14.21 4.39
N GLY A 59 9.77 -15.35 5.07
CA GLY A 59 10.11 -16.67 4.54
C GLY A 59 8.98 -17.20 3.65
N LEU A 60 9.05 -16.97 2.34
CA LEU A 60 8.05 -17.44 1.38
C LEU A 60 8.62 -18.59 0.54
N ASN A 61 7.92 -19.73 0.54
CA ASN A 61 8.34 -20.94 -0.19
C ASN A 61 9.79 -21.40 0.12
N GLY A 62 10.25 -21.21 1.36
CA GLY A 62 11.60 -21.56 1.78
C GLY A 62 12.68 -20.54 1.42
N GLU A 63 12.32 -19.41 0.79
CA GLU A 63 13.23 -18.32 0.48
C GLU A 63 12.87 -17.05 1.25
N LYS A 64 13.88 -16.30 1.69
CA LYS A 64 13.68 -14.97 2.27
C LYS A 64 13.33 -13.98 1.15
N LYS A 65 12.17 -13.34 1.22
CA LYS A 65 11.68 -12.33 0.28
C LYS A 65 11.47 -11.00 0.99
N HIS A 66 11.90 -9.92 0.36
CA HIS A 66 11.54 -8.57 0.79
C HIS A 66 10.17 -8.23 0.20
N VAL A 67 9.20 -7.91 1.05
CA VAL A 67 7.82 -7.65 0.65
C VAL A 67 7.42 -6.26 1.11
N LEU A 68 6.84 -5.47 0.21
CA LEU A 68 6.19 -4.22 0.56
C LEU A 68 4.69 -4.44 0.72
N PHE A 69 4.12 -3.91 1.79
CA PHE A 69 2.67 -3.87 1.99
C PHE A 69 2.21 -2.41 2.00
N PHE A 70 1.15 -2.13 1.25
CA PHE A 70 0.56 -0.82 1.09
C PHE A 70 -0.93 -0.86 1.41
N SER A 71 -1.47 0.20 2.02
CA SER A 71 -2.92 0.33 2.20
C SER A 71 -3.41 1.76 1.97
N ASN A 72 -4.52 1.88 1.24
CA ASN A 72 -5.26 3.13 1.05
C ASN A 72 -6.69 2.82 0.55
N PRO A 73 -7.56 3.84 0.42
CA PRO A 73 -8.74 3.75 -0.42
C PRO A 73 -8.31 3.61 -1.89
N ASP A 74 -8.57 2.45 -2.49
CA ASP A 74 -8.16 2.13 -3.86
C ASP A 74 -9.14 2.68 -4.90
N ASN A 75 -9.31 3.99 -4.86
CA ASN A 75 -10.20 4.71 -5.74
C ASN A 75 -9.61 6.09 -6.05
N LYS A 76 -9.74 6.55 -7.29
CA LYS A 76 -9.17 7.83 -7.73
C LYS A 76 -9.94 9.03 -7.21
N SER A 77 -11.20 8.86 -6.83
CA SER A 77 -12.17 9.96 -6.63
C SER A 77 -12.76 9.99 -5.23
N SER A 78 -13.07 8.84 -4.65
CA SER A 78 -13.73 8.71 -3.34
C SER A 78 -12.86 7.94 -2.34
N ARG A 79 -13.15 8.10 -1.04
CA ARG A 79 -12.48 7.32 0.02
C ARG A 79 -13.24 6.02 0.31
N THR A 80 -13.40 5.22 -0.74
CA THR A 80 -14.06 3.90 -0.74
C THR A 80 -13.04 2.81 -1.04
N ASN A 81 -13.43 1.55 -0.87
CA ASN A 81 -12.60 0.39 -1.24
C ASN A 81 -11.24 0.41 -0.53
N MET A 82 -11.22 0.43 0.80
CA MET A 82 -9.98 0.29 1.56
C MET A 82 -9.36 -1.07 1.24
N THR A 83 -8.15 -1.04 0.72
CA THR A 83 -7.49 -2.23 0.16
C THR A 83 -6.06 -2.33 0.67
N ILE A 84 -5.63 -3.56 0.95
CA ILE A 84 -4.23 -3.90 1.19
C ILE A 84 -3.65 -4.46 -0.10
N LYS A 85 -2.48 -3.98 -0.51
CA LYS A 85 -1.73 -4.44 -1.68
C LYS A 85 -0.35 -4.90 -1.27
N ALA A 86 0.19 -5.90 -1.96
CA ALA A 86 1.56 -6.35 -1.77
C ALA A 86 2.39 -6.26 -3.07
N SER A 87 3.69 -6.00 -2.90
CA SER A 87 4.69 -6.02 -3.96
C SER A 87 5.88 -6.88 -3.54
N LEU A 88 6.36 -7.71 -4.47
CA LEU A 88 7.50 -8.61 -4.32
C LEU A 88 8.74 -8.13 -5.12
N ASP A 89 8.65 -6.94 -5.73
CA ASP A 89 9.64 -6.40 -6.67
C ASP A 89 9.99 -4.93 -6.34
N GLU A 90 10.16 -4.64 -5.04
CA GLU A 90 10.53 -3.31 -4.53
C GLU A 90 9.52 -2.20 -4.91
N GLY A 91 8.24 -2.54 -5.07
CA GLY A 91 7.18 -1.58 -5.37
C GLY A 91 7.10 -1.18 -6.83
N LEU A 92 7.77 -1.90 -7.73
CA LEU A 92 7.67 -1.70 -9.18
C LEU A 92 6.29 -2.11 -9.70
N THR A 93 5.76 -3.25 -9.25
CA THR A 93 4.43 -3.73 -9.59
C THR A 93 3.59 -4.05 -8.35
N TRP A 94 2.27 -3.93 -8.51
CA TRP A 94 1.25 -4.22 -7.49
C TRP A 94 0.14 -5.07 -8.12
N PRO A 95 0.39 -6.37 -8.38
CA PRO A 95 -0.54 -7.25 -9.13
C PRO A 95 -1.91 -7.35 -8.45
N GLU A 96 -3.00 -7.46 -9.22
CA GLU A 96 -4.37 -7.56 -8.69
C GLU A 96 -4.56 -8.81 -7.81
N GLU A 97 -3.89 -9.91 -8.14
CA GLU A 97 -3.91 -11.14 -7.34
C GLU A 97 -3.25 -10.99 -5.96
N TYR A 98 -2.50 -9.91 -5.73
CA TYR A 98 -1.85 -9.57 -4.46
C TYR A 98 -2.55 -8.43 -3.72
N GLN A 99 -3.85 -8.30 -3.93
CA GLN A 99 -4.68 -7.27 -3.31
C GLN A 99 -5.88 -7.90 -2.61
N ILE A 100 -6.27 -7.30 -1.49
CA ILE A 100 -7.48 -7.67 -0.76
C ILE A 100 -8.21 -6.40 -0.33
N GLU A 101 -9.44 -6.24 -0.82
CA GLU A 101 -10.34 -5.22 -0.32
C GLU A 101 -10.90 -5.68 1.03
N ILE A 102 -10.79 -4.82 2.05
CA ILE A 102 -11.18 -5.13 3.43
C ILE A 102 -12.39 -4.31 3.90
N TYR A 103 -12.74 -3.25 3.16
CA TYR A 103 -13.85 -2.37 3.48
C TYR A 103 -14.31 -1.56 2.25
N GLU A 104 -15.44 -1.95 1.67
CA GLU A 104 -16.05 -1.31 0.49
C GLU A 104 -16.56 0.13 0.75
N PRO A 105 -17.31 0.41 1.85
CA PRO A 105 -18.03 1.68 1.99
C PRO A 105 -17.15 2.93 2.04
N GLU A 106 -17.76 4.08 1.80
CA GLU A 106 -17.10 5.37 2.00
C GLU A 106 -16.72 5.58 3.47
N SER A 107 -15.56 6.19 3.70
CA SER A 107 -14.96 6.39 5.02
C SER A 107 -14.10 7.65 5.07
N PHE A 108 -13.54 7.98 6.24
CA PHE A 108 -12.50 8.99 6.36
C PHE A 108 -11.17 8.54 5.75
N GLY A 109 -10.96 7.23 5.59
CA GLY A 109 -10.02 6.65 4.63
C GLY A 109 -8.55 6.62 5.04
N TYR A 110 -8.17 6.99 6.26
CA TYR A 110 -6.80 6.78 6.72
C TYR A 110 -6.63 5.35 7.20
N SER A 111 -5.42 4.80 7.04
CA SER A 111 -5.06 3.48 7.53
C SER A 111 -3.59 3.39 7.92
N CYS A 112 -3.24 2.45 8.79
CA CYS A 112 -1.86 2.20 9.22
C CYS A 112 -1.63 0.69 9.38
N LEU A 113 -0.58 0.19 8.75
CA LEU A 113 -0.21 -1.22 8.74
C LEU A 113 0.85 -1.54 9.80
N THR A 114 0.85 -2.79 10.26
CA THR A 114 1.93 -3.36 11.06
C THR A 114 2.05 -4.86 10.83
N MET A 115 3.21 -5.43 11.10
CA MET A 115 3.36 -6.87 11.23
C MET A 115 2.93 -7.27 12.65
N ILE A 116 1.96 -8.18 12.77
CA ILE A 116 1.60 -8.74 14.08
C ILE A 116 2.57 -9.87 14.43
N ASP A 117 2.85 -10.71 13.44
CA ASP A 117 3.79 -11.83 13.47
C ASP A 117 4.22 -12.15 12.03
N ASP A 118 5.06 -13.18 11.84
CA ASP A 118 5.62 -13.54 10.53
C ASP A 118 4.59 -14.00 9.49
N GLN A 119 3.32 -14.19 9.88
CA GLN A 119 2.25 -14.70 9.00
C GLN A 119 1.05 -13.77 8.91
N THR A 120 1.02 -12.67 9.68
CA THR A 120 -0.17 -11.85 9.86
C THR A 120 0.13 -10.36 9.79
N ILE A 121 -0.59 -9.67 8.90
CA ILE A 121 -0.65 -8.20 8.84
C ILE A 121 -1.77 -7.71 9.75
N GLY A 122 -1.46 -6.70 10.56
CA GLY A 122 -2.44 -5.89 11.27
C GLY A 122 -2.70 -4.59 10.52
N ILE A 123 -3.95 -4.17 10.48
CA ILE A 123 -4.34 -2.85 9.96
C ILE A 123 -5.30 -2.16 10.93
N LEU A 124 -5.00 -0.89 11.24
CA LEU A 124 -5.92 0.03 11.89
C LEU A 124 -6.37 1.06 10.85
N TYR A 125 -7.68 1.24 10.65
CA TYR A 125 -8.21 2.18 9.66
C TYR A 125 -9.50 2.86 10.10
N GLU A 126 -9.82 3.99 9.46
CA GLU A 126 -10.99 4.81 9.79
C GLU A 126 -12.24 4.37 9.02
N GLY A 127 -13.38 4.31 9.73
CA GLY A 127 -14.73 4.28 9.16
C GLY A 127 -15.30 5.69 8.96
N THR A 128 -16.57 5.88 9.32
CA THR A 128 -17.22 7.22 9.34
C THR A 128 -17.55 7.59 10.78
N GLY A 129 -16.50 7.67 11.60
CA GLY A 129 -16.59 7.90 13.04
C GLY A 129 -16.05 6.74 13.88
N GLU A 130 -15.80 5.59 13.27
CA GLU A 130 -15.23 4.40 13.89
C GLU A 130 -13.74 4.23 13.60
N LEU A 131 -13.07 3.44 14.45
CA LEU A 131 -11.78 2.85 14.17
C LEU A 131 -11.92 1.34 14.12
N TYR A 132 -11.47 0.74 13.02
CA TYR A 132 -11.48 -0.69 12.82
C TYR A 132 -10.05 -1.23 12.92
N PHE A 133 -9.88 -2.31 13.68
CA PHE A 133 -8.67 -3.12 13.64
C PHE A 133 -8.97 -4.49 13.03
N GLN A 134 -8.20 -4.89 12.02
CA GLN A 134 -8.32 -6.20 11.40
C GLN A 134 -6.96 -6.91 11.39
N LYS A 135 -7.01 -8.24 11.49
CA LYS A 135 -5.87 -9.14 11.30
C LYS A 135 -6.07 -9.91 10.00
N ILE A 136 -5.13 -9.81 9.07
CA ILE A 136 -5.21 -10.44 7.75
C ILE A 136 -4.02 -11.39 7.59
N ALA A 137 -4.29 -12.65 7.22
CA ALA A 137 -3.23 -13.60 6.95
C ALA A 137 -2.50 -13.20 5.66
N ILE A 138 -1.17 -13.24 5.67
CA ILE A 138 -0.34 -12.90 4.50
C ILE A 138 -0.62 -13.85 3.34
N ALA A 139 -0.97 -15.11 3.64
CA ALA A 139 -1.34 -16.10 2.64
C ALA A 139 -2.60 -15.70 1.84
N ASP A 140 -3.53 -14.96 2.45
CA ASP A 140 -4.73 -14.47 1.77
C ASP A 140 -4.40 -13.30 0.84
N ILE A 141 -3.46 -12.43 1.25
CA ILE A 141 -2.98 -11.32 0.42
C ILE A 141 -2.17 -11.85 -0.76
N LEU A 142 -1.20 -12.74 -0.51
CA LEU A 142 -0.29 -13.27 -1.54
C LEU A 142 -0.84 -14.49 -2.28
N ASN A 143 -2.10 -14.86 -2.01
CA ASN A 143 -2.80 -15.99 -2.64
C ASN A 143 -2.01 -17.31 -2.61
N LEU A 144 -1.28 -17.58 -1.51
CA LEU A 144 -0.35 -18.71 -1.38
C LEU A 144 -1.06 -20.07 -1.20
N SER A 145 -2.36 -20.06 -0.94
CA SER A 145 -3.20 -21.22 -0.62
C SER A 145 -4.00 -21.79 -1.81
N LYS A 146 -3.90 -21.22 -3.02
CA LYS A 146 -4.62 -21.68 -4.23
C LYS A 146 -3.77 -22.52 -5.21
N LYS A 147 -2.97 -23.46 -4.71
CA LYS A 147 -2.32 -24.50 -5.53
C LYS A 147 -2.82 -25.88 -5.18
#